data_AF-E4MPM2-F1
#
_entry.id   AF-E4MPM2-F1
#
_cell.length_a   1.000
_cell.length_b   1.000
_cell.length_c   1.000
_cell.angle_alpha   90.00
_cell.angle_beta   90.00
_cell.angle_gamma   90.00
#
_symmetry.space_group_name_H-M   'P 1'
#
loop_
_entity.id
_entity.type
_entity.pdbx_description
1 polymer ?
#
loop_
_entity_poly.entity_id
_entity_poly.type
_entity_poly.pdbx_seq_one_letter_code
_entity_poly.pdbx_strand_id
1 'polypeptide(L)'
;MSRTFYIKNTQAPKEMTPQQLLDLQREGFVQYSIDDNDEHYSQVMNAPLSDWGYMLMGQEGISGRGFEVSYDTETQDYGVCVFTPSTEADWLGAYEFIGKVATALDSKVVDEEGEVYEPNAITYDYRNDIKFGIKCYEGEKGGSYLFGVYRPICLSDEMINELLAAEDKVKAFSQLIEKQLYEHPDAYIARQQFFRNDRGEVMGAYALTEGVPTILPYEYPPFVDFTQVNLSQDDVKLWRISLVVINGDENDPDAYEVLDGLDYQTFLERLPQEKIQKLDGHYMLITLNRQELETLLQNDKQERKGFLAKLKNILRTK
;
A
#
# COMPACT_ATOMS: atom_id res chain seq x y z
N MET A 1 -2.17 7.71 14.30
CA MET A 1 -3.34 8.24 15.03
C MET A 1 -4.58 7.81 14.28
N SER A 2 -5.70 7.68 14.98
CA SER A 2 -6.97 7.20 14.45
C SER A 2 -8.10 7.58 15.39
N ARG A 3 -9.32 7.30 14.95
CA ARG A 3 -10.55 7.38 15.74
C ARG A 3 -11.26 6.03 15.68
N THR A 4 -11.58 5.46 16.84
CA THR A 4 -12.31 4.18 16.91
C THR A 4 -13.75 4.37 17.35
N PHE A 5 -14.66 3.65 16.67
CA PHE A 5 -16.07 3.53 17.02
C PHE A 5 -16.38 2.09 17.42
N TYR A 6 -17.14 1.92 18.49
CA TYR A 6 -17.50 0.64 19.07
C TYR A 6 -19.00 0.38 18.91
N ILE A 7 -19.34 -0.86 18.54
CA ILE A 7 -20.72 -1.31 18.35
C ILE A 7 -20.92 -2.58 19.17
N LYS A 8 -21.84 -2.55 20.14
CA LYS A 8 -22.12 -3.70 21.00
C LYS A 8 -22.71 -4.85 20.20
N ASN A 9 -22.13 -6.04 20.31
CA ASN A 9 -22.71 -7.24 19.74
C ASN A 9 -23.83 -7.79 20.64
N THR A 10 -25.07 -7.44 20.33
CA THR A 10 -26.25 -7.94 21.03
C THR A 10 -26.55 -9.43 20.76
N GLN A 11 -25.87 -10.04 19.79
CA GLN A 11 -26.00 -11.46 19.42
C GLN A 11 -24.88 -12.32 20.00
N ALA A 12 -24.02 -11.75 20.85
CA ALA A 12 -22.94 -12.46 21.50
C ALA A 12 -23.44 -13.73 22.25
N PRO A 13 -22.65 -14.82 22.28
CA PRO A 13 -21.24 -14.90 21.85
C PRO A 13 -21.06 -15.12 20.34
N LYS A 14 -22.13 -15.16 19.54
CA LYS A 14 -22.00 -15.32 18.09
C LYS A 14 -21.50 -14.00 17.48
N GLU A 15 -20.33 -14.02 16.89
CA GLU A 15 -19.81 -12.92 16.05
C GLU A 15 -20.10 -13.16 14.56
N MET A 16 -20.13 -12.07 13.80
CA MET A 16 -20.27 -12.06 12.35
C MET A 16 -18.90 -12.28 11.72
N THR A 17 -18.87 -13.09 10.66
CA THR A 17 -17.66 -13.25 9.84
C THR A 17 -17.42 -12.00 8.98
N PRO A 18 -16.23 -11.81 8.40
CA PRO A 18 -15.98 -10.73 7.45
C PRO A 18 -17.02 -10.69 6.32
N GLN A 19 -17.38 -11.84 5.75
CA GLN A 19 -18.41 -11.92 4.70
C GLN A 19 -19.77 -11.41 5.19
N GLN A 20 -20.21 -11.83 6.39
CA GLN A 20 -21.49 -11.39 6.95
C GLN A 20 -21.54 -9.89 7.20
N LEU A 21 -20.41 -9.27 7.60
CA LEU A 21 -20.30 -7.83 7.77
C LEU A 21 -20.42 -7.08 6.43
N LEU A 22 -19.81 -7.62 5.36
CA LEU A 22 -19.90 -7.07 4.01
C LEU A 22 -21.31 -7.25 3.42
N ASP A 23 -21.98 -8.38 3.67
CA ASP A 23 -23.34 -8.67 3.20
C ASP A 23 -24.39 -7.70 3.76
N LEU A 24 -24.11 -7.01 4.88
CA LEU A 24 -24.97 -5.94 5.42
C LEU A 24 -24.87 -4.64 4.61
N GLN A 25 -23.81 -4.48 3.82
CA GLN A 25 -23.50 -3.26 3.10
C GLN A 25 -24.16 -3.23 1.72
N ARG A 26 -24.13 -2.08 1.08
CA ARG A 26 -24.45 -2.00 -0.35
C ARG A 26 -23.29 -2.55 -1.18
N GLU A 27 -23.58 -2.86 -2.44
CA GLU A 27 -22.59 -3.27 -3.42
C GLU A 27 -21.40 -2.29 -3.48
N GLY A 28 -20.20 -2.83 -3.62
CA GLY A 28 -18.93 -2.09 -3.70
C GLY A 28 -18.10 -2.09 -2.41
N PHE A 29 -18.66 -2.50 -1.26
CA PHE A 29 -17.85 -2.74 -0.07
C PHE A 29 -17.04 -4.03 -0.20
N VAL A 30 -15.74 -3.94 0.08
CA VAL A 30 -14.76 -5.03 -0.02
C VAL A 30 -13.81 -5.01 1.17
N GLN A 31 -12.99 -6.05 1.27
CA GLN A 31 -11.84 -6.09 2.17
C GLN A 31 -10.53 -6.01 1.38
N TYR A 32 -9.48 -5.49 2.02
CA TYR A 32 -8.15 -5.26 1.43
C TYR A 32 -7.03 -6.00 2.18
N SER A 33 -7.38 -6.93 3.08
CA SER A 33 -6.42 -7.67 3.92
C SER A 33 -5.87 -8.94 3.27
N ILE A 34 -6.65 -9.60 2.40
CA ILE A 34 -6.26 -10.83 1.72
C ILE A 34 -6.63 -10.75 0.23
N ASP A 35 -5.76 -11.26 -0.65
CA ASP A 35 -6.04 -11.33 -2.10
C ASP A 35 -7.15 -12.34 -2.37
N ASP A 36 -8.10 -12.01 -3.25
CA ASP A 36 -9.22 -12.89 -3.61
C ASP A 36 -8.75 -14.23 -4.23
N ASN A 37 -7.52 -14.29 -4.76
CA ASN A 37 -6.91 -15.50 -5.29
C ASN A 37 -6.07 -16.28 -4.26
N ASP A 38 -5.97 -15.80 -3.01
CA ASP A 38 -5.24 -16.49 -1.96
C ASP A 38 -5.94 -17.81 -1.60
N GLU A 39 -5.17 -18.88 -1.39
CA GLU A 39 -5.71 -20.20 -1.05
C GLU A 39 -6.50 -20.21 0.27
N HIS A 40 -6.21 -19.26 1.16
CA HIS A 40 -6.89 -19.11 2.45
C HIS A 40 -8.06 -18.12 2.41
N TYR A 41 -8.34 -17.48 1.27
CA TYR A 41 -9.38 -16.46 1.15
C TYR A 41 -10.73 -16.89 1.73
N SER A 42 -11.24 -18.04 1.26
CA SER A 42 -12.55 -18.55 1.71
C SER A 42 -12.57 -18.86 3.20
N GLN A 43 -11.45 -19.32 3.76
CA GLN A 43 -11.32 -19.57 5.20
C GLN A 43 -11.40 -18.26 5.98
N VAL A 44 -10.63 -17.24 5.59
CA VAL A 44 -10.61 -15.93 6.26
C VAL A 44 -12.01 -15.30 6.25
N MET A 45 -12.67 -15.26 5.09
CA MET A 45 -13.97 -14.61 4.93
C MET A 45 -15.13 -15.26 5.72
N ASN A 46 -14.99 -16.54 6.06
CA ASN A 46 -16.02 -17.32 6.75
C ASN A 46 -15.63 -17.70 8.19
N ALA A 47 -14.47 -17.28 8.67
CA ALA A 47 -14.04 -17.46 10.06
C ALA A 47 -14.55 -16.31 10.96
N PRO A 48 -14.60 -16.53 12.28
CA PRO A 48 -14.71 -15.46 13.27
C PRO A 48 -13.72 -14.32 12.95
N LEU A 49 -14.18 -13.07 12.95
CA LEU A 49 -13.33 -11.89 12.76
C LEU A 49 -12.23 -11.81 13.83
N SER A 50 -12.50 -12.26 15.06
CA SER A 50 -11.54 -12.25 16.16
C SER A 50 -10.33 -13.16 15.95
N ASP A 51 -10.39 -14.13 15.03
CA ASP A 51 -9.25 -14.99 14.69
C ASP A 51 -8.11 -14.23 13.98
N TRP A 52 -8.41 -13.06 13.39
CA TRP A 52 -7.49 -12.29 12.54
C TRP A 52 -7.05 -10.96 13.15
N GLY A 53 -7.57 -10.60 14.32
CA GLY A 53 -7.32 -9.31 14.99
C GLY A 53 -8.12 -8.16 14.36
N TYR A 54 -7.91 -7.89 13.07
CA TYR A 54 -8.69 -6.92 12.29
C TYR A 54 -8.68 -7.26 10.80
N MET A 55 -9.63 -6.67 10.07
CA MET A 55 -9.70 -6.68 8.60
C MET A 55 -9.77 -5.24 8.10
N LEU A 56 -8.95 -4.90 7.12
CA LEU A 56 -9.02 -3.62 6.42
C LEU A 56 -10.18 -3.68 5.43
N MET A 57 -11.16 -2.79 5.58
CA MET A 57 -12.34 -2.72 4.73
C MET A 57 -12.51 -1.33 4.12
N GLY A 58 -13.31 -1.26 3.06
CA GLY A 58 -13.64 0.00 2.41
C GLY A 58 -14.50 -0.22 1.17
N GLN A 59 -14.54 0.77 0.28
CA GLN A 59 -15.27 0.69 -0.98
C GLN A 59 -14.29 0.61 -2.15
N GLU A 60 -14.46 -0.38 -3.02
CA GLU A 60 -13.65 -0.56 -4.22
C GLU A 60 -13.73 0.67 -5.12
N GLY A 61 -12.58 1.16 -5.59
CA GLY A 61 -12.52 2.33 -6.47
C GLY A 61 -12.80 3.68 -5.78
N ILE A 62 -13.04 3.69 -4.47
CA ILE A 62 -13.43 4.90 -3.71
C ILE A 62 -12.53 5.12 -2.50
N SER A 63 -12.24 4.07 -1.73
CA SER A 63 -11.47 4.19 -0.49
C SER A 63 -10.03 4.60 -0.77
N GLY A 64 -9.52 5.54 0.01
CA GLY A 64 -8.11 5.94 -0.02
C GLY A 64 -7.28 5.05 0.89
N ARG A 65 -7.68 4.99 2.16
CA ARG A 65 -7.03 4.20 3.21
C ARG A 65 -7.88 3.05 3.72
N GLY A 66 -9.18 3.09 3.51
CA GLY A 66 -10.11 2.20 4.19
C GLY A 66 -10.18 2.47 5.70
N PHE A 67 -10.70 1.50 6.43
CA PHE A 67 -10.81 1.49 7.88
C PHE A 67 -10.67 0.06 8.41
N GLU A 68 -10.09 -0.10 9.59
CA GLU A 68 -9.92 -1.42 10.21
C GLU A 68 -11.20 -1.81 10.95
N VAL A 69 -11.62 -3.05 10.77
CA VAL A 69 -12.76 -3.64 11.48
C VAL A 69 -12.25 -4.81 12.33
N SER A 70 -12.48 -4.76 13.63
CA SER A 70 -12.05 -5.76 14.60
C SER A 70 -13.22 -6.24 15.45
N TYR A 71 -13.03 -7.34 16.18
CA TYR A 71 -13.97 -7.82 17.19
C TYR A 71 -13.23 -8.15 18.48
N ASP A 72 -13.64 -7.53 19.59
CA ASP A 72 -13.13 -7.82 20.92
C ASP A 72 -14.01 -8.89 21.59
N THR A 73 -13.41 -10.03 21.95
CA THR A 73 -14.15 -11.15 22.56
C THR A 73 -14.44 -10.95 24.05
N GLU A 74 -13.68 -10.11 24.74
CA GLU A 74 -13.87 -9.79 26.16
C GLU A 74 -15.00 -8.76 26.32
N THR A 75 -14.96 -7.68 25.53
CA THR A 75 -16.00 -6.65 25.57
C THR A 75 -17.17 -6.99 24.67
N GLN A 76 -17.05 -7.92 23.72
CA GLN A 76 -18.09 -8.31 22.77
C GLN A 76 -18.54 -7.14 21.88
N ASP A 77 -17.60 -6.33 21.44
CA ASP A 77 -17.84 -5.16 20.60
C ASP A 77 -17.12 -5.31 19.26
N TYR A 78 -17.77 -4.84 18.19
CA TYR A 78 -17.05 -4.55 16.95
C TYR A 78 -16.37 -3.20 17.08
N GLY A 79 -15.09 -3.13 16.75
CA GLY A 79 -14.34 -1.88 16.62
C GLY A 79 -14.20 -1.50 15.16
N VAL A 80 -14.47 -0.23 14.82
CA VAL A 80 -14.20 0.36 13.51
C VAL A 80 -13.24 1.53 13.68
N CYS A 81 -12.00 1.35 13.25
CA CYS A 81 -10.91 2.30 13.41
C CYS A 81 -10.65 3.03 12.08
N VAL A 82 -10.91 4.35 12.06
CA VAL A 82 -10.65 5.23 10.92
C VAL A 82 -9.36 5.99 11.18
N PHE A 83 -8.40 5.91 10.26
CA PHE A 83 -7.09 6.51 10.47
C PHE A 83 -7.11 8.05 10.36
N THR A 84 -6.19 8.72 11.05
CA THR A 84 -5.99 10.17 10.97
C THR A 84 -4.71 10.48 10.17
N PRO A 85 -4.77 11.23 9.06
CA PRO A 85 -5.97 11.60 8.30
C PRO A 85 -6.41 10.47 7.33
N SER A 86 -7.71 10.23 7.20
CA SER A 86 -8.29 9.42 6.10
C SER A 86 -9.03 10.32 5.12
N THR A 87 -9.32 9.83 3.91
CA THR A 87 -10.02 10.66 2.92
C THR A 87 -11.46 10.93 3.38
N GLU A 88 -12.10 11.97 2.84
CA GLU A 88 -13.52 12.20 3.10
C GLU A 88 -14.37 10.98 2.68
N ALA A 89 -13.99 10.30 1.60
CA ALA A 89 -14.64 9.07 1.14
C ALA A 89 -14.50 7.91 2.14
N ASP A 90 -13.33 7.75 2.77
CA ASP A 90 -13.11 6.74 3.82
C ASP A 90 -14.00 7.00 5.04
N TRP A 91 -14.10 8.26 5.48
CA TRP A 91 -14.94 8.65 6.61
C TRP A 91 -16.43 8.41 6.33
N LEU A 92 -16.91 8.81 5.16
CA LEU A 92 -18.30 8.57 4.76
C LEU A 92 -18.60 7.07 4.61
N GLY A 93 -17.66 6.31 4.05
CA GLY A 93 -17.76 4.85 3.94
C GLY A 93 -17.79 4.16 5.30
N ALA A 94 -16.94 4.59 6.24
CA ALA A 94 -16.93 4.07 7.61
C ALA A 94 -18.24 4.36 8.34
N TYR A 95 -18.78 5.58 8.22
CA TYR A 95 -20.08 5.93 8.83
C TYR A 95 -21.22 5.10 8.27
N GLU A 96 -21.24 4.87 6.95
CA GLU A 96 -22.21 3.99 6.33
C GLU A 96 -22.08 2.56 6.89
N PHE A 97 -20.86 2.02 6.92
CA PHE A 97 -20.57 0.69 7.44
C PHE A 97 -21.02 0.52 8.89
N ILE A 98 -20.59 1.44 9.77
CA ILE A 98 -20.94 1.47 11.19
C ILE A 98 -22.46 1.51 11.35
N GLY A 99 -23.14 2.37 10.59
CA GLY A 99 -24.59 2.50 10.68
C GLY A 99 -25.34 1.22 10.30
N LYS A 100 -24.89 0.49 9.29
CA LYS A 100 -25.47 -0.80 8.89
C LYS A 100 -25.26 -1.87 9.97
N VAL A 101 -24.03 -2.00 10.47
CA VAL A 101 -23.68 -2.98 11.52
C VAL A 101 -24.46 -2.68 12.81
N ALA A 102 -24.45 -1.44 13.27
CA ALA A 102 -25.16 -1.04 14.49
C ALA A 102 -26.68 -1.19 14.36
N THR A 103 -27.26 -0.90 13.19
CA THR A 103 -28.68 -1.15 12.92
C THR A 103 -29.01 -2.64 12.96
N ALA A 104 -28.20 -3.50 12.34
CA ALA A 104 -28.41 -4.95 12.32
C ALA A 104 -28.34 -5.58 13.72
N LEU A 105 -27.58 -4.97 14.62
CA LEU A 105 -27.41 -5.38 16.01
C LEU A 105 -28.36 -4.66 16.98
N ASP A 106 -29.22 -3.75 16.54
CA ASP A 106 -30.03 -2.89 17.42
C ASP A 106 -29.19 -2.23 18.53
N SER A 107 -27.98 -1.78 18.17
CA SER A 107 -27.01 -1.20 19.09
C SER A 107 -26.82 0.30 18.82
N LYS A 108 -26.42 1.04 19.86
CA LYS A 108 -25.82 2.37 19.68
C LYS A 108 -24.37 2.23 19.23
N VAL A 109 -23.82 3.33 18.76
CA VAL A 109 -22.40 3.49 18.45
C VAL A 109 -21.78 4.32 19.55
N VAL A 110 -20.61 3.93 20.05
CA VAL A 110 -19.86 4.69 21.07
C VAL A 110 -18.46 4.95 20.54
N ASP A 111 -17.97 6.18 20.54
CA ASP A 111 -16.56 6.43 20.17
C ASP A 111 -15.59 6.18 21.33
N GLU A 112 -14.29 6.24 21.05
CA GLU A 112 -13.22 6.09 22.05
C GLU A 112 -13.22 7.15 23.16
N GLU A 113 -13.94 8.26 23.01
CA GLU A 113 -14.12 9.28 24.05
C GLU A 113 -15.40 9.04 24.88
N GLY A 114 -16.21 8.03 24.52
CA GLY A 114 -17.44 7.65 25.19
C GLY A 114 -18.68 8.40 24.70
N GLU A 115 -18.58 9.17 23.61
CA GLU A 115 -19.74 9.84 23.01
C GLU A 115 -20.63 8.81 22.32
N VAL A 116 -21.94 8.92 22.52
CA VAL A 116 -22.92 7.94 22.05
C VAL A 116 -23.70 8.50 20.88
N TYR A 117 -23.75 7.74 19.78
CA TYR A 117 -24.46 8.09 18.57
C TYR A 117 -25.58 7.09 18.24
N GLU A 118 -26.60 7.57 17.55
CA GLU A 118 -27.52 6.71 16.82
C GLU A 118 -26.80 6.12 15.58
N PRO A 119 -27.09 4.87 15.18
CA PRO A 119 -26.40 4.17 14.07
C PRO A 119 -26.17 5.03 12.82
N ASN A 120 -27.18 5.78 12.39
CA ASN A 120 -27.13 6.55 11.14
C ASN A 120 -27.06 8.08 11.38
N ALA A 121 -26.58 8.51 12.55
CA ALA A 121 -26.45 9.92 12.90
C ALA A 121 -25.19 10.20 13.73
N ILE A 122 -24.04 9.68 13.28
CA ILE A 122 -22.73 9.99 13.85
C ILE A 122 -22.37 11.44 13.49
N THR A 123 -22.03 12.26 14.49
CA THR A 123 -21.76 13.70 14.34
C THR A 123 -20.31 14.09 14.60
N TYR A 124 -19.41 13.11 14.72
CA TYR A 124 -17.98 13.35 14.89
C TYR A 124 -17.40 14.22 13.75
N ASP A 125 -16.63 15.25 14.10
CA ASP A 125 -16.06 16.23 13.15
C ASP A 125 -14.81 15.66 12.45
N TYR A 126 -15.04 14.73 11.53
CA TYR A 126 -13.97 14.15 10.71
C TYR A 126 -13.23 15.20 9.87
N ARG A 127 -13.87 16.33 9.53
CA ARG A 127 -13.19 17.39 8.76
C ARG A 127 -12.09 18.04 9.59
N ASN A 128 -12.30 18.20 10.89
CA ASN A 128 -11.25 18.65 11.79
C ASN A 128 -10.17 17.56 12.01
N ASP A 129 -10.55 16.30 12.12
CA ASP A 129 -9.58 15.18 12.19
C ASP A 129 -8.64 15.17 10.97
N ILE A 130 -9.18 15.28 9.76
CA ILE A 130 -8.37 15.33 8.53
C ILE A 130 -7.41 16.52 8.54
N LYS A 131 -7.89 17.71 8.91
CA LYS A 131 -7.05 18.93 9.01
C LYS A 131 -5.94 18.76 10.04
N PHE A 132 -6.26 18.16 11.17
CA PHE A 132 -5.30 17.87 12.23
C PHE A 132 -4.25 16.85 11.74
N GLY A 133 -4.66 15.77 11.11
CA GLY A 133 -3.76 14.77 10.54
C GLY A 133 -2.81 15.35 9.49
N ILE A 134 -3.31 16.21 8.58
CA ILE A 134 -2.45 16.92 7.62
C ILE A 134 -1.43 17.81 8.33
N LYS A 135 -1.85 18.52 9.39
CA LYS A 135 -0.96 19.36 10.19
C LYS A 135 0.15 18.56 10.87
N CYS A 136 -0.09 17.29 11.21
CA CYS A 136 0.94 16.46 11.83
C CYS A 136 2.11 16.13 10.90
N TYR A 137 1.99 16.35 9.59
CA TYR A 137 3.13 16.30 8.67
C TYR A 137 3.97 17.59 8.66
N GLU A 138 3.54 18.65 9.34
CA GLU A 138 4.27 19.92 9.39
C GLU A 138 5.65 19.74 10.05
N GLY A 139 6.71 20.03 9.30
CA GLY A 139 8.09 19.95 9.80
C GLY A 139 8.73 18.56 9.71
N GLU A 140 7.98 17.53 9.30
CA GLU A 140 8.54 16.24 8.89
C GLU A 140 9.51 16.46 7.71
N LYS A 141 10.61 15.70 7.69
CA LYS A 141 11.65 15.81 6.66
C LYS A 141 11.93 14.47 6.02
N GLY A 142 12.05 14.46 4.69
CA GLY A 142 12.39 13.25 3.94
C GLY A 142 11.16 12.45 3.49
N GLY A 143 10.00 13.10 3.43
CA GLY A 143 8.73 12.47 3.08
C GLY A 143 8.08 11.70 4.23
N SER A 144 6.76 11.59 4.18
CA SER A 144 5.95 10.87 5.18
C SER A 144 5.07 9.83 4.52
N TYR A 145 5.05 8.62 5.10
CA TYR A 145 4.27 7.52 4.54
C TYR A 145 2.83 7.53 5.01
N LEU A 146 1.94 7.39 4.04
CA LEU A 146 0.53 7.12 4.22
C LEU A 146 0.21 5.76 3.60
N PHE A 147 -0.39 4.87 4.38
CA PHE A 147 -0.76 3.54 3.91
C PHE A 147 -2.15 3.60 3.28
N GLY A 148 -2.19 3.52 1.94
CA GLY A 148 -3.42 3.42 1.17
C GLY A 148 -3.82 1.97 0.92
N VAL A 149 -5.02 1.76 0.37
CA VAL A 149 -5.59 0.41 0.18
C VAL A 149 -4.80 -0.48 -0.80
N TYR A 150 -4.04 0.10 -1.72
CA TYR A 150 -3.25 -0.68 -2.71
C TYR A 150 -1.74 -0.54 -2.57
N ARG A 151 -1.25 0.58 -2.02
CA ARG A 151 0.17 0.83 -1.81
C ARG A 151 0.42 1.93 -0.78
N PRO A 152 1.61 1.96 -0.17
CA PRO A 152 2.10 3.16 0.49
C PRO A 152 2.22 4.34 -0.48
N ILE A 153 1.89 5.53 0.03
CA ILE A 153 2.05 6.82 -0.64
C ILE A 153 3.05 7.62 0.18
N CYS A 154 4.16 8.02 -0.45
CA CYS A 154 5.14 8.87 0.21
C CYS A 154 4.79 10.34 -0.06
N LEU A 155 4.19 11.02 0.91
CA LEU A 155 3.93 12.46 0.80
C LEU A 155 5.26 13.20 0.81
N SER A 156 5.65 13.76 -0.34
CA SER A 156 6.87 14.57 -0.44
C SER A 156 6.72 15.89 0.33
N ASP A 157 7.85 16.54 0.64
CA ASP A 157 7.85 17.86 1.27
C ASP A 157 7.02 18.88 0.47
N GLU A 158 7.04 18.80 -0.88
CA GLU A 158 6.23 19.64 -1.76
C GLU A 158 4.73 19.37 -1.58
N MET A 159 4.33 18.09 -1.60
CA MET A 159 2.93 17.68 -1.41
C MET A 159 2.41 18.11 -0.03
N ILE A 160 3.22 17.94 1.02
CA ILE A 160 2.87 18.37 2.38
C ILE A 160 2.67 19.89 2.40
N ASN A 161 3.57 20.67 1.80
CA ASN A 161 3.46 22.13 1.75
C ASN A 161 2.21 22.58 0.98
N GLU A 162 1.87 21.93 -0.13
CA GLU A 162 0.64 22.20 -0.89
C GLU A 162 -0.62 21.90 -0.06
N LEU A 163 -0.65 20.77 0.63
CA LEU A 163 -1.76 20.41 1.53
C LEU A 163 -1.91 21.42 2.68
N LEU A 164 -0.80 21.86 3.29
CA LEU A 164 -0.81 22.85 4.37
C LEU A 164 -1.25 24.24 3.86
N ALA A 165 -0.93 24.60 2.62
CA ALA A 165 -1.31 25.86 2.00
C ALA A 165 -2.75 25.86 1.44
N ALA A 166 -3.36 24.69 1.22
CA ALA A 166 -4.69 24.58 0.64
C ALA A 166 -5.77 25.29 1.47
N GLU A 167 -6.68 25.99 0.78
CA GLU A 167 -7.85 26.64 1.37
C GLU A 167 -8.80 25.61 1.98
N ASP A 168 -9.17 24.58 1.19
CA ASP A 168 -9.85 23.39 1.68
C ASP A 168 -8.90 22.20 1.72
N LYS A 169 -8.25 22.03 2.88
CA LYS A 169 -7.32 20.93 3.15
C LYS A 169 -7.96 19.55 3.03
N VAL A 170 -9.23 19.41 3.41
CA VAL A 170 -9.94 18.13 3.37
C VAL A 170 -10.13 17.68 1.93
N LYS A 171 -10.58 18.61 1.08
CA LYS A 171 -10.75 18.35 -0.34
C LYS A 171 -9.40 18.09 -1.02
N ALA A 172 -8.40 18.94 -0.76
CA ALA A 172 -7.07 18.78 -1.35
C ALA A 172 -6.44 17.42 -1.01
N PHE A 173 -6.54 17.00 0.26
CA PHE A 173 -6.06 15.70 0.69
C PHE A 173 -6.80 14.54 0.01
N SER A 174 -8.13 14.58 -0.01
CA SER A 174 -8.92 13.52 -0.65
C SER A 174 -8.61 13.38 -2.13
N GLN A 175 -8.51 14.50 -2.86
CA GLN A 175 -8.16 14.53 -4.28
C GLN A 175 -6.73 14.03 -4.54
N LEU A 176 -5.79 14.35 -3.64
CA LEU A 176 -4.43 13.87 -3.76
C LEU A 176 -4.37 12.35 -3.64
N ILE A 177 -5.01 11.78 -2.62
CA ILE A 177 -5.00 10.33 -2.40
C ILE A 177 -5.74 9.60 -3.54
N GLU A 178 -6.89 10.13 -3.98
CA GLU A 178 -7.64 9.61 -5.12
C GLU A 178 -6.76 9.55 -6.38
N LYS A 179 -6.05 10.65 -6.69
CA LYS A 179 -5.12 10.71 -7.81
C LYS A 179 -4.04 9.63 -7.72
N GLN A 180 -3.44 9.44 -6.54
CA GLN A 180 -2.35 8.47 -6.33
C GLN A 180 -2.78 7.01 -6.56
N LEU A 181 -4.05 6.69 -6.34
CA LEU A 181 -4.57 5.33 -6.40
C LEU A 181 -5.30 5.03 -7.72
N TYR A 182 -5.95 6.03 -8.31
CA TYR A 182 -6.93 5.81 -9.39
C TYR A 182 -6.61 6.49 -10.72
N GLU A 183 -5.59 7.35 -10.81
CA GLU A 183 -5.19 7.98 -12.09
C GLU A 183 -4.54 6.99 -13.08
N HIS A 184 -3.99 5.89 -12.56
CA HIS A 184 -3.27 4.88 -13.34
C HIS A 184 -3.82 3.46 -13.08
N PRO A 185 -5.10 3.18 -13.42
CA PRO A 185 -5.75 1.92 -13.09
C PRO A 185 -5.13 0.71 -13.78
N ASP A 186 -4.52 0.91 -14.95
CA ASP A 186 -3.87 -0.15 -15.73
C ASP A 186 -2.39 -0.40 -15.31
N ALA A 187 -1.87 0.38 -14.35
CA ALA A 187 -0.49 0.24 -13.94
C ALA A 187 -0.33 -0.89 -12.92
N TYR A 188 0.64 -1.76 -13.17
CA TYR A 188 1.03 -2.80 -12.23
C TYR A 188 1.78 -2.19 -11.04
N ILE A 189 1.25 -2.35 -9.83
CA ILE A 189 1.95 -1.99 -8.60
C ILE A 189 2.95 -3.09 -8.28
N ALA A 190 4.25 -2.78 -8.39
CA ALA A 190 5.29 -3.78 -8.21
C ALA A 190 5.30 -4.32 -6.76
N ARG A 191 5.09 -5.63 -6.61
CA ARG A 191 5.10 -6.31 -5.31
C ARG A 191 6.54 -6.53 -4.82
N GLN A 192 6.78 -6.26 -3.54
CA GLN A 192 8.05 -6.55 -2.87
C GLN A 192 8.24 -8.05 -2.68
N GLN A 193 9.41 -8.56 -3.07
CA GLN A 193 9.78 -9.94 -2.84
C GLN A 193 10.97 -10.00 -1.88
N PHE A 194 10.88 -10.85 -0.86
CA PHE A 194 11.95 -11.02 0.12
C PHE A 194 12.42 -12.47 0.16
N PHE A 195 13.74 -12.66 0.19
CA PHE A 195 14.38 -13.97 0.31
C PHE A 195 15.67 -13.88 1.11
N ARG A 196 16.15 -15.02 1.61
CA ARG A 196 17.44 -15.10 2.28
C ARG A 196 18.51 -15.63 1.33
N ASN A 197 19.68 -15.02 1.33
CA ASN A 197 20.84 -15.55 0.60
C ASN A 197 21.52 -16.68 1.39
N ASP A 198 22.59 -17.26 0.82
CA ASP A 198 23.36 -18.35 1.44
C ASP A 198 23.99 -17.99 2.81
N ARG A 199 24.09 -16.69 3.12
CA ARG A 199 24.59 -16.16 4.41
C ARG A 199 23.46 -15.89 5.41
N GLY A 200 22.21 -16.13 5.02
CA GLY A 200 21.03 -15.84 5.81
C GLY A 200 20.59 -14.37 5.82
N GLU A 201 21.23 -13.51 5.01
CA GLU A 201 20.90 -12.08 4.90
C GLU A 201 19.63 -11.90 4.07
N VAL A 202 18.75 -11.00 4.51
CA VAL A 202 17.49 -10.69 3.81
C VAL A 202 17.79 -9.80 2.60
N MET A 203 17.24 -10.18 1.45
CA MET A 203 17.37 -9.52 0.16
C MET A 203 15.97 -9.10 -0.31
N GLY A 204 15.84 -7.87 -0.77
CA GLY A 204 14.63 -7.36 -1.43
C GLY A 204 14.76 -7.44 -2.94
N ALA A 205 13.67 -7.73 -3.64
CA ALA A 205 13.61 -7.69 -5.08
C ALA A 205 12.27 -7.18 -5.62
N TYR A 206 12.34 -6.62 -6.81
CA TYR A 206 11.20 -6.32 -7.67
C TYR A 206 11.37 -7.01 -9.03
N ALA A 207 10.29 -7.12 -9.78
CA ALA A 207 10.30 -7.48 -11.19
C ALA A 207 9.78 -6.31 -12.03
N LEU A 208 10.43 -6.06 -13.17
CA LEU A 208 9.98 -5.11 -14.19
C LEU A 208 9.83 -5.83 -15.51
N THR A 209 8.61 -5.89 -16.02
CA THR A 209 8.27 -6.59 -17.25
C THR A 209 8.21 -5.64 -18.43
N GLU A 210 8.73 -6.07 -19.59
CA GLU A 210 8.69 -5.27 -20.80
C GLU A 210 7.26 -4.88 -21.19
N GLY A 211 7.07 -3.63 -21.59
CA GLY A 211 5.79 -3.10 -22.07
C GLY A 211 4.72 -2.87 -20.99
N VAL A 212 4.94 -3.33 -19.75
CA VAL A 212 3.97 -3.18 -18.65
C VAL A 212 4.18 -1.84 -17.93
N PRO A 213 3.20 -0.92 -17.91
CA PRO A 213 3.26 0.25 -17.03
C PRO A 213 3.36 -0.19 -15.58
N THR A 214 4.44 0.18 -14.92
CA THR A 214 4.77 -0.33 -13.58
C THR A 214 5.02 0.82 -12.62
N ILE A 215 4.38 0.76 -11.45
CA ILE A 215 4.66 1.63 -10.30
C ILE A 215 5.72 0.97 -9.43
N LEU A 216 6.86 1.64 -9.24
CA LEU A 216 7.95 1.14 -8.40
C LEU A 216 8.77 2.28 -7.77
N PRO A 217 9.57 2.00 -6.73
CA PRO A 217 10.41 2.99 -6.06
C PRO A 217 11.45 3.65 -6.98
N TYR A 218 11.60 4.97 -6.94
CA TYR A 218 12.73 5.68 -7.56
C TYR A 218 13.78 6.17 -6.55
N GLU A 219 13.49 6.12 -5.25
CA GLU A 219 14.43 6.44 -4.18
C GLU A 219 15.09 5.17 -3.63
N TYR A 220 16.37 5.28 -3.24
CA TYR A 220 17.17 4.19 -2.67
C TYR A 220 17.53 4.45 -1.20
N PRO A 221 17.36 3.47 -0.31
CA PRO A 221 16.78 2.15 -0.57
C PRO A 221 15.26 2.23 -0.81
N PRO A 222 14.67 1.28 -1.57
CA PRO A 222 13.23 1.05 -1.56
C PRO A 222 12.67 0.96 -0.13
N PHE A 223 11.49 1.56 0.07
CA PHE A 223 10.78 1.50 1.34
C PHE A 223 10.25 0.09 1.61
N VAL A 224 10.57 -0.46 2.77
CA VAL A 224 9.99 -1.72 3.25
C VAL A 224 8.61 -1.44 3.81
N ASP A 225 7.58 -2.02 3.17
CA ASP A 225 6.21 -1.89 3.65
C ASP A 225 5.94 -2.85 4.81
N PHE A 226 6.18 -2.34 6.02
CA PHE A 226 5.98 -3.10 7.26
C PHE A 226 4.52 -3.46 7.55
N THR A 227 3.55 -2.94 6.79
CA THR A 227 2.15 -3.38 6.89
C THR A 227 1.92 -4.73 6.20
N GLN A 228 2.80 -5.08 5.25
CA GLN A 228 2.70 -6.30 4.45
C GLN A 228 3.70 -7.38 4.89
N VAL A 229 4.80 -6.97 5.54
CA VAL A 229 5.86 -7.90 5.96
C VAL A 229 6.34 -7.62 7.37
N ASN A 230 6.71 -8.68 8.09
CA ASN A 230 7.37 -8.57 9.38
C ASN A 230 8.89 -8.36 9.20
N LEU A 231 9.25 -7.25 8.55
CA LEU A 231 10.63 -6.81 8.31
C LEU A 231 10.72 -5.30 8.50
N SER A 232 11.83 -4.84 9.05
CA SER A 232 12.19 -3.43 9.09
C SER A 232 13.09 -3.03 7.91
N GLN A 233 13.24 -1.73 7.70
CA GLN A 233 14.14 -1.19 6.68
C GLN A 233 15.59 -1.70 6.85
N ASP A 234 16.06 -1.83 8.09
CA ASP A 234 17.43 -2.25 8.43
C ASP A 234 17.66 -3.75 8.26
N ASP A 235 16.60 -4.57 8.20
CA ASP A 235 16.73 -6.01 8.01
C ASP A 235 17.20 -6.36 6.59
N VAL A 236 16.80 -5.55 5.60
CA VAL A 236 17.07 -5.78 4.18
C VAL A 236 18.47 -5.27 3.83
N LYS A 237 19.36 -6.16 3.40
CA LYS A 237 20.78 -5.86 3.17
C LYS A 237 21.11 -5.48 1.73
N LEU A 238 20.28 -5.88 0.78
CA LEU A 238 20.47 -5.55 -0.63
C LEU A 238 19.11 -5.53 -1.34
N TRP A 239 19.02 -4.67 -2.36
CA TRP A 239 17.88 -4.62 -3.26
C TRP A 239 18.30 -4.96 -4.69
N ARG A 240 17.46 -5.73 -5.38
CA ARG A 240 17.65 -6.10 -6.79
C ARG A 240 16.39 -5.86 -7.61
N ILE A 241 16.55 -5.84 -8.92
CA ILE A 241 15.43 -5.87 -9.85
C ILE A 241 15.68 -6.92 -10.93
N SER A 242 14.69 -7.77 -11.16
CA SER A 242 14.66 -8.72 -12.28
C SER A 242 14.00 -8.05 -13.48
N LEU A 243 14.67 -8.07 -14.64
CA LEU A 243 14.12 -7.56 -15.89
C LEU A 243 13.50 -8.74 -16.65
N VAL A 244 12.21 -8.65 -16.94
CA VAL A 244 11.41 -9.74 -17.51
C VAL A 244 10.96 -9.37 -18.92
N VAL A 245 11.07 -10.33 -19.84
CA VAL A 245 10.59 -10.21 -21.22
C VAL A 245 9.50 -11.25 -21.48
N ILE A 246 8.65 -10.99 -22.47
CA ILE A 246 7.53 -11.85 -22.86
C ILE A 246 7.84 -12.46 -24.23
N ASN A 247 8.04 -13.77 -24.27
CA ASN A 247 8.35 -14.55 -25.45
C ASN A 247 7.14 -15.38 -25.89
N GLY A 248 6.16 -14.73 -26.52
CA GLY A 248 4.96 -15.40 -27.01
C GLY A 248 3.69 -14.63 -26.69
N ASP A 249 2.67 -15.35 -26.20
CA ASP A 249 1.41 -14.77 -25.75
C ASP A 249 1.57 -14.19 -24.33
N GLU A 250 1.17 -12.95 -24.12
CA GLU A 250 1.19 -12.29 -22.80
C GLU A 250 0.22 -12.94 -21.80
N ASN A 251 -0.76 -13.71 -22.27
CA ASN A 251 -1.70 -14.44 -21.41
C ASN A 251 -1.18 -15.82 -21.00
N ASP A 252 -0.01 -16.24 -21.50
CA ASP A 252 0.64 -17.49 -21.16
C ASP A 252 1.73 -17.25 -20.09
N PRO A 253 1.57 -17.74 -18.84
CA PRO A 253 2.59 -17.61 -17.81
C PRO A 253 3.96 -18.17 -18.21
N ASP A 254 4.01 -19.18 -19.08
CA ASP A 254 5.26 -19.79 -19.56
C ASP A 254 5.98 -18.92 -20.60
N ALA A 255 5.33 -17.87 -21.12
CA ALA A 255 5.94 -16.92 -22.03
C ALA A 255 6.86 -15.91 -21.32
N TYR A 256 6.77 -15.77 -19.99
CA TYR A 256 7.56 -14.81 -19.22
C TYR A 256 8.94 -15.37 -18.90
N GLU A 257 10.00 -14.68 -19.35
CA GLU A 257 11.38 -15.06 -19.14
C GLU A 257 12.18 -13.95 -18.46
N VAL A 258 12.93 -14.29 -17.41
CA VAL A 258 13.87 -13.36 -16.79
C VAL A 258 15.08 -13.18 -17.70
N LEU A 259 15.25 -11.98 -18.25
CA LEU A 259 16.38 -11.64 -19.10
C LEU A 259 17.70 -11.61 -18.30
N ASP A 260 17.72 -10.88 -17.19
CA ASP A 260 18.79 -10.83 -16.18
C ASP A 260 18.30 -9.98 -14.97
N GLY A 261 19.13 -9.81 -13.94
CA GLY A 261 18.83 -8.94 -12.81
C GLY A 261 19.95 -7.97 -12.44
N LEU A 262 19.57 -6.75 -12.07
CA LEU A 262 20.48 -5.68 -11.63
C LEU A 262 20.45 -5.49 -10.12
N ASP A 263 21.52 -4.90 -9.60
CA ASP A 263 21.46 -4.18 -8.32
C ASP A 263 20.50 -2.98 -8.47
N TYR A 264 19.66 -2.72 -7.48
CA TYR A 264 18.59 -1.73 -7.61
C TYR A 264 19.12 -0.31 -7.74
N GLN A 265 20.20 0.04 -7.04
CA GLN A 265 20.82 1.35 -7.16
C GLN A 265 21.39 1.54 -8.58
N THR A 266 22.06 0.51 -9.10
CA THR A 266 22.58 0.50 -10.48
C THR A 266 21.45 0.64 -11.51
N PHE A 267 20.29 0.02 -11.25
CA PHE A 267 19.10 0.18 -12.09
C PHE A 267 18.65 1.65 -12.12
N LEU A 268 18.46 2.29 -10.96
CA LEU A 268 18.03 3.69 -10.86
C LEU A 268 18.96 4.64 -11.62
N GLU A 269 20.28 4.47 -11.48
CA GLU A 269 21.30 5.29 -12.14
C GLU A 269 21.25 5.20 -13.67
N ARG A 270 20.72 4.11 -14.22
CA ARG A 270 20.68 3.83 -15.66
C ARG A 270 19.32 4.10 -16.30
N LEU A 271 18.31 4.44 -15.51
CA LEU A 271 16.97 4.69 -16.02
C LEU A 271 16.94 5.85 -17.04
N PRO A 272 16.22 5.69 -18.16
CA PRO A 272 15.96 6.80 -19.09
C PRO A 272 15.11 7.87 -18.39
N GLN A 273 15.70 9.01 -18.10
CA GLN A 273 15.09 10.05 -17.26
C GLN A 273 13.79 10.61 -17.86
N GLU A 274 13.70 10.64 -19.19
CA GLU A 274 12.53 11.09 -19.94
C GLU A 274 11.30 10.17 -19.81
N LYS A 275 11.48 8.94 -19.31
CA LYS A 275 10.40 7.97 -19.09
C LYS A 275 9.88 7.98 -17.66
N ILE A 276 10.58 8.63 -16.73
CA ILE A 276 10.23 8.63 -15.32
C ILE A 276 9.09 9.62 -15.09
N GLN A 277 7.92 9.11 -14.71
CA GLN A 277 6.84 9.93 -14.16
C GLN A 277 6.81 9.74 -12.65
N LYS A 278 7.32 10.71 -11.88
CA LYS A 278 7.20 10.69 -10.42
C LYS A 278 5.74 10.85 -10.01
N LEU A 279 5.24 9.93 -9.19
CA LEU A 279 3.87 9.97 -8.67
C LEU A 279 3.85 10.68 -7.32
N ASP A 280 4.78 10.34 -6.45
CA ASP A 280 4.90 10.88 -5.10
C ASP A 280 6.39 11.00 -4.69
N GLY A 281 6.68 11.13 -3.39
CA GLY A 281 8.04 11.29 -2.88
C GLY A 281 8.97 10.08 -3.04
N HIS A 282 8.44 8.88 -3.35
CA HIS A 282 9.25 7.65 -3.43
C HIS A 282 8.92 6.78 -4.64
N TYR A 283 7.71 6.88 -5.21
CA TYR A 283 7.23 6.02 -6.30
C TYR A 283 7.13 6.76 -7.64
N MET A 284 7.50 6.05 -8.70
CA MET A 284 7.36 6.49 -10.08
C MET A 284 6.52 5.50 -10.88
N LEU A 285 5.87 5.99 -11.93
CA LEU A 285 5.36 5.18 -13.04
C LEU A 285 6.41 5.14 -14.15
N ILE A 286 6.69 3.96 -14.68
CA ILE A 286 7.58 3.77 -15.83
C ILE A 286 7.09 2.62 -16.72
N THR A 287 7.39 2.72 -18.02
CA THR A 287 7.18 1.63 -18.98
C THR A 287 8.41 1.52 -19.86
N LEU A 288 9.04 0.36 -19.88
CA LEU A 288 10.23 0.09 -20.69
C LEU A 288 9.95 -1.05 -21.68
N ASN A 289 10.37 -0.89 -22.93
CA ASN A 289 10.33 -1.96 -23.93
C ASN A 289 11.57 -2.88 -23.84
N ARG A 290 11.57 -3.97 -24.61
CA ARG A 290 12.68 -4.93 -24.68
C ARG A 290 14.04 -4.29 -24.83
N GLN A 291 14.18 -3.40 -25.80
CA GLN A 291 15.45 -2.77 -26.16
C GLN A 291 15.95 -1.86 -25.03
N GLU A 292 15.03 -1.15 -24.37
CA GLU A 292 15.34 -0.33 -23.21
C GLU A 292 15.83 -1.21 -22.04
N LEU A 293 15.16 -2.33 -21.74
CA LEU A 293 15.61 -3.29 -20.72
C LEU A 293 17.00 -3.88 -21.05
N GLU A 294 17.23 -4.31 -22.29
CA GLU A 294 18.54 -4.82 -22.73
C GLU A 294 19.64 -3.77 -22.59
N THR A 295 19.34 -2.50 -22.86
CA THR A 295 20.27 -1.37 -22.74
C THR A 295 20.73 -1.17 -21.29
N LEU A 296 19.83 -1.32 -20.32
CA LEU A 296 20.17 -1.27 -18.88
C LEU A 296 21.23 -2.32 -18.49
N LEU A 297 21.20 -3.49 -19.13
CA LEU A 297 22.12 -4.61 -18.88
C LEU A 297 23.48 -4.47 -19.60
N GLN A 298 23.51 -3.86 -20.78
CA GLN A 298 24.76 -3.71 -21.55
C GLN A 298 25.80 -2.86 -20.81
N ASN A 299 25.34 -1.82 -20.10
CA ASN A 299 26.21 -0.98 -19.27
C ASN A 299 26.86 -1.80 -18.13
N ASP A 300 26.17 -2.80 -17.59
CA ASP A 300 26.70 -3.67 -16.52
C ASP A 300 27.83 -4.56 -17.00
N LYS A 301 27.62 -5.19 -18.16
CA LYS A 301 28.59 -6.11 -18.77
C LYS A 301 29.87 -5.37 -19.18
N GLN A 302 29.76 -4.10 -19.58
CA GLN A 302 30.91 -3.25 -19.87
C GLN A 302 31.67 -2.82 -18.61
N GLU A 303 30.96 -2.40 -17.55
CA GLU A 303 31.58 -2.00 -16.28
C GLU A 303 32.30 -3.17 -15.59
N ARG A 304 31.69 -4.36 -15.54
CA ARG A 304 32.34 -5.57 -15.02
C ARG A 304 33.61 -5.93 -15.81
N LYS A 305 33.57 -5.84 -17.14
CA LYS A 305 34.75 -6.06 -18.00
C LYS A 305 35.84 -5.02 -17.73
N GLY A 306 35.48 -3.74 -17.57
CA GLY A 306 36.42 -2.66 -17.25
C GLY A 306 37.06 -2.81 -15.88
N PHE A 307 36.30 -3.19 -14.85
CA PHE A 307 36.79 -3.45 -13.49
C PHE A 307 37.76 -4.64 -13.46
N LEU A 308 37.42 -5.76 -14.09
CA LEU A 308 38.30 -6.93 -14.21
C LEU A 308 39.59 -6.61 -14.97
N ALA A 309 39.54 -5.76 -15.99
CA ALA A 309 40.73 -5.31 -16.71
C ALA A 309 41.64 -4.44 -15.83
N LYS A 310 41.07 -3.54 -15.01
CA LYS A 310 41.83 -2.74 -14.02
C LYS A 310 42.49 -3.60 -12.95
N LEU A 311 41.78 -4.60 -12.41
CA LEU A 311 42.33 -5.56 -11.43
C LEU A 311 43.47 -6.41 -12.01
N LYS A 312 43.33 -6.89 -13.26
CA LYS A 312 44.42 -7.59 -13.95
C LYS A 312 45.65 -6.73 -14.17
N ASN A 313 45.46 -5.43 -14.42
CA ASN A 313 46.58 -4.49 -14.56
C ASN A 313 47.29 -4.24 -13.22
N ILE A 314 46.55 -4.11 -12.12
CA ILE A 314 47.12 -3.97 -10.76
C ILE A 314 47.89 -5.22 -10.33
N LEU A 315 47.41 -6.41 -10.71
CA LEU A 315 48.09 -7.68 -10.43
C LEU A 315 49.32 -7.95 -11.33
N ARG A 316 49.44 -7.24 -12.45
CA ARG A 316 50.60 -7.33 -13.38
C ARG A 316 51.71 -6.33 -13.09
N THR A 317 51.45 -5.30 -12.27
CA THR A 317 52.43 -4.27 -11.88
C THR A 317 53.05 -4.49 -10.50
N LYS A 318 52.98 -5.71 -9.95
CA LYS A 318 53.76 -6.16 -8.79
C LYS A 318 54.84 -7.15 -9.18
#